data_AF-A0A450X471-F1
#
_entry.id   AF-A0A450X471-F1
#
_cell.length_a   1.000
_cell.length_b   1.000
_cell.length_c   1.000
_cell.angle_alpha   90.00
_cell.angle_beta   90.00
_cell.angle_gamma   90.00
#
_symmetry.space_group_name_H-M   'P 1'
#
loop_
_entity.id
_entity.type
_entity.pdbx_description
1 polymer ?
#
loop_
_entity_poly.entity_id
_entity_poly.type
_entity_poly.pdbx_seq_one_letter_code
_entity_poly.pdbx_strand_id
1 'polypeptide(L)'
;MEYDFNTADLDDNLLGIPVAETDLQSIIDTLQDSEEPKTIGRYEELLKASMYIARFDIEGQPPLLSARRVSDSWTTKKVLTLISMIFRDNMLMDLDQQQIFRIDGQVDFFAFDGMIFIADKKNFETALNFRIGMEKNRDEIVEEFFELGLFKNAHAISDLVGNKIPRLRKLSQVKKAGYYKDSNFLENLKRVGEEEKWGIRYSPNGELLVTEDNIDTVLRLLNNDRLTSKINAENFDVDVKHKL
;
A
#
# COMPACT_ATOMS: atom_id res chain seq x y z
N MET A 1 -16.88 0.75 -0.84
CA MET A 1 -16.19 -0.47 -0.37
C MET A 1 -14.82 -0.07 0.09
N GLU A 2 -14.40 -0.53 1.28
CA GLU A 2 -13.00 -0.46 1.70
C GLU A 2 -12.15 -1.25 0.68
N TYR A 3 -10.96 -0.77 0.38
CA TYR A 3 -10.05 -1.40 -0.56
C TYR A 3 -9.63 -2.75 0.00
N ASP A 4 -10.37 -3.78 -0.38
CA ASP A 4 -9.98 -5.15 -0.18
C ASP A 4 -9.49 -5.73 -1.50
N PHE A 5 -8.53 -6.64 -1.42
CA PHE A 5 -7.77 -7.19 -2.54
C PHE A 5 -8.62 -8.12 -3.40
N ASN A 6 -9.67 -7.56 -4.01
CA ASN A 6 -10.62 -8.26 -4.84
C ASN A 6 -9.97 -8.75 -6.14
N THR A 7 -10.13 -10.05 -6.40
CA THR A 7 -9.93 -10.72 -7.70
C THR A 7 -11.26 -10.98 -8.41
N ALA A 8 -12.38 -10.45 -7.91
CA ALA A 8 -13.66 -10.46 -8.63
C ALA A 8 -13.64 -9.36 -9.72
N ASP A 9 -14.32 -9.59 -10.85
CA ASP A 9 -14.54 -8.56 -11.86
C ASP A 9 -15.21 -7.33 -11.20
N LEU A 10 -14.50 -6.21 -11.23
CA LEU A 10 -14.84 -4.94 -10.57
C LEU A 10 -15.31 -3.88 -11.58
N ASP A 11 -15.96 -4.31 -12.67
CA ASP A 11 -16.28 -3.43 -13.81
C ASP A 11 -17.12 -2.19 -13.44
N ASP A 12 -17.80 -2.19 -12.28
CA ASP A 12 -18.66 -1.07 -11.83
C ASP A 12 -18.25 -0.41 -10.50
N ASN A 13 -17.09 -0.73 -9.90
CA ASN A 13 -16.74 -0.21 -8.56
C ASN A 13 -15.38 0.50 -8.51
N LEU A 14 -15.39 1.76 -8.10
CA LEU A 14 -14.17 2.52 -7.86
C LEU A 14 -13.46 2.03 -6.58
N LEU A 15 -12.20 1.63 -6.69
CA LEU A 15 -11.38 1.14 -5.59
C LEU A 15 -11.08 2.28 -4.60
N GLY A 16 -11.30 2.04 -3.29
CA GLY A 16 -11.24 3.10 -2.27
C GLY A 16 -10.45 2.72 -1.01
N ILE A 17 -9.32 3.36 -0.71
CA ILE A 17 -8.51 3.08 0.49
C ILE A 17 -8.42 4.30 1.41
N PRO A 18 -8.44 4.17 2.75
CA PRO A 18 -8.18 5.30 3.64
C PRO A 18 -6.82 5.93 3.37
N VAL A 19 -6.75 7.27 3.36
CA VAL A 19 -5.50 8.03 3.14
C VAL A 19 -4.43 7.62 4.15
N ALA A 20 -4.82 7.43 5.42
CA ALA A 20 -3.95 7.05 6.53
C ALA A 20 -3.25 5.68 6.35
N GLU A 21 -3.72 4.84 5.44
CA GLU A 21 -3.08 3.55 5.11
C GLU A 21 -2.05 3.67 3.98
N THR A 22 -1.74 4.88 3.53
CA THR A 22 -0.83 5.14 2.40
C THR A 22 0.17 6.26 2.71
N ASP A 23 1.25 6.29 1.95
CA ASP A 23 2.25 7.36 2.03
C ASP A 23 1.69 8.75 1.68
N LEU A 24 0.49 8.83 1.06
CA LEU A 24 -0.17 10.09 0.76
C LEU A 24 -0.46 10.92 2.02
N GLN A 25 -0.72 10.29 3.17
CA GLN A 25 -0.94 11.02 4.43
C GLN A 25 0.26 11.90 4.75
N SER A 26 1.48 11.35 4.69
CA SER A 26 2.70 12.11 4.97
C SER A 26 2.92 13.28 4.00
N ILE A 27 2.50 13.12 2.75
CA ILE A 27 2.57 14.17 1.72
C ILE A 27 1.57 15.28 2.06
N ILE A 28 0.35 14.93 2.48
CA ILE A 28 -0.67 15.89 2.90
C ILE A 28 -0.23 16.66 4.14
N ASP A 29 0.30 15.97 5.15
CA ASP A 29 0.78 16.60 6.39
C ASP A 29 1.88 17.62 6.07
N THR A 30 2.85 17.25 5.22
CA THR A 30 3.90 18.17 4.75
C THR A 30 3.33 19.41 4.04
N LEU A 31 2.28 19.23 3.24
CA LEU A 31 1.63 20.34 2.52
C LEU A 31 0.79 21.23 3.44
N GLN A 32 0.24 20.70 4.53
CA GLN A 32 -0.58 21.44 5.49
C GLN A 32 0.27 22.19 6.52
N ASP A 33 1.39 21.60 6.95
CA ASP A 33 2.29 22.20 7.94
C ASP A 33 3.17 23.32 7.37
N SER A 34 3.19 23.47 6.05
CA SER A 34 3.98 24.52 5.37
C SER A 34 3.15 25.80 5.19
N GLU A 35 3.32 26.80 6.06
CA GLU A 35 2.73 28.14 5.90
C GLU A 35 3.12 28.78 4.55
N GLU A 36 4.34 28.50 4.07
CA GLU A 36 4.80 28.81 2.71
C GLU A 36 5.40 27.55 2.07
N PRO A 37 4.65 26.82 1.22
CA PRO A 37 5.21 25.66 0.54
C PRO A 37 6.38 26.10 -0.34
N LYS A 38 7.49 25.38 -0.23
CA LYS A 38 8.70 25.66 -1.00
C LYS A 38 8.38 25.67 -2.49
N THR A 39 8.47 26.84 -3.10
CA THR A 39 8.30 26.98 -4.54
C THR A 39 9.54 26.46 -5.25
N ILE A 40 9.32 25.84 -6.40
CA ILE A 40 10.41 25.35 -7.23
C ILE A 40 11.04 26.56 -7.94
N GLY A 41 12.32 26.81 -7.65
CA GLY A 41 13.08 27.90 -8.28
C GLY A 41 13.82 27.50 -9.54
N ARG A 42 13.97 26.20 -9.81
CA ARG A 42 14.77 25.66 -10.91
C ARG A 42 14.14 24.42 -11.53
N TYR A 43 14.24 24.33 -12.85
CA TYR A 43 13.66 23.24 -13.64
C TYR A 43 14.17 21.85 -13.26
N GLU A 44 15.46 21.71 -12.90
CA GLU A 44 16.05 20.42 -12.57
C GLU A 44 15.41 19.76 -11.35
N GLU A 45 14.70 20.53 -10.52
CA GLU A 45 13.91 20.04 -9.39
C GLU A 45 12.61 19.36 -9.87
N LEU A 46 12.03 19.77 -11.01
CA LEU A 46 10.86 19.11 -11.62
C LEU A 46 11.22 17.78 -12.29
N LEU A 47 12.44 17.65 -12.84
CA LEU A 47 12.89 16.43 -13.52
C LEU A 47 12.95 15.18 -12.62
N LYS A 48 12.96 15.39 -11.30
CA LYS A 48 12.97 14.30 -10.31
C LYS A 48 11.58 13.95 -9.80
N ALA A 49 10.55 14.70 -10.18
CA ALA A 49 9.19 14.45 -9.73
C ALA A 49 8.66 13.14 -10.35
N SER A 50 8.22 12.21 -9.50
CA SER A 50 7.54 10.99 -9.91
C SER A 50 6.03 11.21 -10.12
N MET A 51 5.45 12.21 -9.46
CA MET A 51 4.03 12.56 -9.54
C MET A 51 3.82 14.04 -9.22
N TYR A 52 2.65 14.57 -9.56
CA TYR A 52 2.16 15.86 -9.09
C TYR A 52 0.76 15.72 -8.49
N ILE A 53 0.44 16.62 -7.55
CA ILE A 53 -0.88 16.72 -6.92
C ILE A 53 -1.48 18.08 -7.27
N ALA A 54 -2.68 18.09 -7.81
CA ALA A 54 -3.52 19.27 -7.94
C ALA A 54 -4.50 19.33 -6.76
N ARG A 55 -4.46 20.43 -6.00
CA ARG A 55 -5.40 20.70 -4.90
C ARG A 55 -6.53 21.60 -5.39
N PHE A 56 -7.76 21.22 -5.07
CA PHE A 56 -8.96 22.00 -5.31
C PHE A 56 -9.63 22.31 -3.98
N ASP A 57 -9.66 23.59 -3.62
CA ASP A 57 -10.37 24.07 -2.45
C ASP A 57 -11.81 24.43 -2.84
N ILE A 58 -12.77 23.79 -2.18
CA ILE A 58 -14.21 24.01 -2.38
C ILE A 58 -14.74 24.61 -1.07
N GLU A 59 -15.43 25.74 -1.17
CA GLU A 59 -15.97 26.44 0.00
C GLU A 59 -16.86 25.51 0.84
N GLY A 60 -16.57 25.40 2.13
CA GLY A 60 -17.33 24.56 3.07
C GLY A 60 -17.10 23.05 2.94
N GLN A 61 -16.12 22.59 2.15
CA GLN A 61 -15.78 21.18 2.00
C GLN A 61 -14.28 20.91 2.24
N PRO A 62 -13.91 19.66 2.62
CA PRO A 62 -12.50 19.25 2.60
C PRO A 62 -11.87 19.44 1.21
N PRO A 63 -10.57 19.75 1.12
CA PRO A 63 -9.90 19.88 -0.16
C PRO A 63 -9.92 18.56 -0.93
N LEU A 64 -10.21 18.65 -2.24
CA LEU A 64 -10.05 17.53 -3.15
C LEU A 64 -8.61 17.54 -3.68
N LEU A 65 -7.89 16.44 -3.50
CA LEU A 65 -6.53 16.27 -3.99
C LEU A 65 -6.54 15.29 -5.15
N SER A 66 -6.09 15.70 -6.31
CA SER A 66 -5.98 14.86 -7.50
C SER A 66 -4.51 14.59 -7.79
N ALA A 67 -4.13 13.32 -7.97
CA ALA A 67 -2.77 12.92 -8.22
C ALA A 67 -2.62 12.31 -9.62
N ARG A 68 -1.48 12.62 -10.24
CA ARG A 68 -1.09 12.06 -11.53
C ARG A 68 0.41 11.80 -11.55
N ARG A 69 0.78 10.59 -11.95
CA ARG A 69 2.16 10.18 -12.18
C ARG A 69 2.72 10.92 -13.40
N VAL A 70 3.96 11.40 -13.28
CA VAL A 70 4.69 11.97 -14.41
C VAL A 70 5.12 10.82 -15.33
N SER A 71 4.81 10.92 -16.62
CA SER A 71 5.16 9.87 -17.57
C SER A 71 6.67 9.75 -17.77
N ASP A 72 7.18 8.52 -17.93
CA ASP A 72 8.61 8.25 -18.11
C ASP A 72 9.19 8.90 -19.38
N SER A 73 8.34 9.26 -20.35
CA SER A 73 8.75 9.97 -21.57
C SER A 73 9.21 11.41 -21.32
N TRP A 74 8.92 11.97 -20.15
CA TRP A 74 9.24 13.36 -19.81
C TRP A 74 10.55 13.49 -19.04
N THR A 75 10.85 12.53 -18.16
CA THR A 75 12.11 12.47 -17.41
C THR A 75 13.34 12.35 -18.32
N THR A 76 13.15 11.93 -19.59
CA THR A 76 14.23 11.77 -20.57
C THR A 76 14.57 13.00 -21.41
N LYS A 77 13.74 14.06 -21.45
CA LYS A 77 14.06 15.26 -22.25
C LYS A 77 14.89 16.26 -21.42
N LYS A 78 16.21 16.13 -21.48
CA LYS A 78 17.16 17.12 -20.93
C LYS A 78 17.12 18.40 -21.77
N VAL A 79 16.57 19.48 -21.22
CA VAL A 79 16.85 20.85 -21.70
C VAL A 79 17.94 21.43 -20.81
N LEU A 80 19.04 21.90 -21.42
CA LEU A 80 20.35 22.08 -20.79
C LEU A 80 20.80 23.54 -20.69
N THR A 81 19.87 24.49 -20.65
CA THR A 81 20.18 25.93 -20.67
C THR A 81 19.40 26.69 -19.59
N LEU A 82 19.98 27.77 -19.05
CA LEU A 82 19.26 28.68 -18.15
C LEU A 82 18.17 29.37 -18.97
N ILE A 83 16.91 28.94 -18.86
CA ILE A 83 15.84 29.57 -19.65
C ILE A 83 14.67 30.07 -18.82
N SER A 84 14.21 31.24 -19.24
CA SER A 84 12.94 31.85 -18.86
C SER A 84 11.79 30.94 -19.31
N MET A 85 10.93 30.52 -18.40
CA MET A 85 9.82 29.60 -18.72
C MET A 85 8.50 30.36 -18.82
N ILE A 86 7.60 29.91 -19.69
CA ILE A 86 6.23 30.45 -19.82
C ILE A 86 5.24 29.31 -19.70
N PHE A 87 4.20 29.49 -18.87
CA PHE A 87 3.08 28.55 -18.79
C PHE A 87 1.95 29.00 -19.72
N ARG A 88 1.59 28.15 -20.69
CA ARG A 88 0.53 28.40 -21.67
C ARG A 88 -0.14 27.09 -22.07
N ASP A 89 -1.48 27.10 -22.18
CA ASP A 89 -2.28 25.94 -22.63
C ASP A 89 -1.98 24.64 -21.86
N ASN A 90 -1.88 24.73 -20.53
CA ASN A 90 -1.52 23.64 -19.61
C ASN A 90 -0.11 23.06 -19.83
N MET A 91 0.75 23.77 -20.57
CA MET A 91 2.13 23.39 -20.83
C MET A 91 3.07 24.46 -20.30
N LEU A 92 4.09 24.02 -19.59
CA LEU A 92 5.27 24.82 -19.31
C LEU A 92 6.22 24.67 -20.49
N MET A 93 6.42 25.78 -21.18
CA MET A 93 7.22 25.88 -22.38
C MET A 93 8.50 26.65 -22.11
N ASP A 94 9.54 26.26 -22.83
CA ASP A 94 10.73 27.07 -22.97
C ASP A 94 10.49 28.31 -23.86
N LEU A 95 11.38 29.30 -23.81
CA LEU A 95 11.48 30.35 -24.84
C LEU A 95 11.63 29.75 -26.26
N ASP A 96 12.36 28.63 -26.37
CA ASP A 96 12.51 27.89 -27.63
C ASP A 96 11.27 27.04 -27.99
N GLN A 97 10.16 27.25 -27.29
CA GLN A 97 8.87 26.58 -27.46
C GLN A 97 8.95 25.05 -27.32
N GLN A 98 9.97 24.52 -26.68
CA GLN A 98 10.03 23.11 -26.32
C GLN A 98 9.05 22.84 -25.18
N GLN A 99 8.28 21.76 -25.30
CA GLN A 99 7.41 21.28 -24.23
C GLN A 99 8.29 20.71 -23.12
N ILE A 100 8.37 21.42 -22.00
CA ILE A 100 9.22 21.05 -20.86
C ILE A 100 8.42 20.30 -19.80
N PHE A 101 7.18 20.72 -19.54
CA PHE A 101 6.27 20.07 -18.61
C PHE A 101 4.84 20.33 -19.06
N ARG A 102 3.91 19.42 -18.77
CA ARG A 102 2.50 19.56 -19.08
C ARG A 102 1.68 19.07 -17.87
N ILE A 103 0.51 19.65 -17.69
CA ILE A 103 -0.48 19.11 -16.77
C ILE A 103 -1.41 18.25 -17.60
N ASP A 104 -1.42 16.95 -17.33
CA ASP A 104 -2.37 16.02 -17.92
C ASP A 104 -3.77 16.27 -17.33
N GLY A 105 -4.80 16.14 -18.17
CA GLY A 105 -6.19 16.20 -17.73
C GLY A 105 -6.68 14.89 -17.12
N GLN A 106 -5.87 13.82 -17.19
CA GLN A 106 -6.15 12.55 -16.55
C GLN A 106 -5.72 12.55 -15.07
N VAL A 107 -6.43 11.76 -14.28
CA VAL A 107 -6.22 11.56 -12.84
C VAL A 107 -5.95 10.08 -12.60
N ASP A 108 -4.89 9.75 -11.86
CA ASP A 108 -4.60 8.35 -11.49
C ASP A 108 -5.33 7.96 -10.20
N PHE A 109 -5.43 8.88 -9.26
CA PHE A 109 -6.23 8.73 -8.04
C PHE A 109 -6.55 10.10 -7.46
N PHE A 110 -7.61 10.19 -6.67
CA PHE A 110 -7.95 11.40 -5.94
C PHE A 110 -8.29 11.11 -4.48
N ALA A 111 -7.95 12.02 -3.58
CA ALA A 111 -8.28 11.93 -2.16
C ALA A 111 -9.35 12.98 -1.81
N PHE A 112 -10.39 12.53 -1.13
CA PHE A 112 -11.46 13.37 -0.62
C PHE A 112 -11.95 12.79 0.71
N ASP A 113 -12.11 13.65 1.71
CA ASP A 113 -12.66 13.27 3.02
C ASP A 113 -11.97 12.05 3.66
N GLY A 114 -10.63 12.03 3.64
CA GLY A 114 -9.83 10.95 4.22
C GLY A 114 -9.81 9.64 3.42
N MET A 115 -10.45 9.58 2.25
CA MET A 115 -10.49 8.42 1.37
C MET A 115 -9.79 8.69 0.04
N ILE A 116 -8.99 7.74 -0.44
CA ILE A 116 -8.39 7.73 -1.77
C ILE A 116 -9.24 6.86 -2.69
N PHE A 117 -9.54 7.41 -3.86
CA PHE A 117 -10.31 6.83 -4.94
C PHE A 117 -9.38 6.57 -6.11
N ILE A 118 -9.22 5.31 -6.51
CA ILE A 118 -8.17 4.85 -7.43
C ILE A 118 -8.77 4.66 -8.82
N ALA A 119 -8.31 5.47 -9.79
CA ALA A 119 -8.69 5.37 -11.20
C ALA A 119 -7.69 4.51 -12.01
N ASP A 120 -6.39 4.61 -11.70
CA ASP A 120 -5.33 3.76 -12.24
C ASP A 120 -4.54 3.12 -11.10
N LYS A 121 -4.82 1.84 -10.84
CA LYS A 121 -4.18 1.07 -9.78
C LYS A 121 -2.67 0.96 -9.92
N LYS A 122 -2.17 0.79 -11.16
CA LYS A 122 -0.75 0.60 -11.42
C LYS A 122 0.01 1.89 -11.13
N ASN A 123 -0.52 3.03 -11.55
CA ASN A 123 0.08 4.32 -11.29
C ASN A 123 -0.03 4.70 -9.82
N PHE A 124 -1.16 4.43 -9.15
CA PHE A 124 -1.31 4.62 -7.70
C PHE A 124 -0.23 3.87 -6.91
N GLU A 125 -0.06 2.56 -7.15
CA GLU A 125 0.94 1.74 -6.46
C GLU A 125 2.38 2.23 -6.71
N THR A 126 2.65 2.75 -7.91
CA THR A 126 3.98 3.26 -8.27
C THR A 126 4.24 4.65 -7.70
N ALA A 127 3.25 5.55 -7.75
CA ALA A 127 3.40 6.96 -7.42
C ALA A 127 3.59 7.19 -5.92
N LEU A 128 2.89 6.43 -5.08
CA LEU A 128 2.96 6.57 -3.62
C LEU A 128 4.09 5.76 -2.99
N ASN A 129 5.10 5.31 -3.75
CA ASN A 129 6.15 4.41 -3.23
C ASN A 129 5.57 3.25 -2.39
N PHE A 130 4.37 2.78 -2.73
CA PHE A 130 3.57 1.90 -1.88
C PHE A 130 4.35 0.64 -1.49
N ARG A 131 5.23 0.17 -2.38
CA ARG A 131 6.12 -0.95 -2.12
C ARG A 131 7.15 -0.67 -1.01
N ILE A 132 7.78 0.50 -1.00
CA ILE A 132 8.78 0.89 0.00
C ILE A 132 8.12 1.01 1.38
N GLY A 133 6.96 1.66 1.47
CA GLY A 133 6.19 1.75 2.72
C GLY A 133 5.79 0.36 3.24
N MET A 134 5.36 -0.53 2.35
CA MET A 134 5.03 -1.92 2.70
C MET A 134 6.25 -2.73 3.15
N GLU A 135 7.42 -2.54 2.52
CA GLU A 135 8.67 -3.19 2.94
C GLU A 135 9.13 -2.71 4.33
N LYS A 136 9.02 -1.42 4.62
CA LYS A 136 9.30 -0.88 5.95
C LYS A 136 8.33 -1.46 7.00
N ASN A 137 7.04 -1.52 6.70
CA ASN A 137 6.06 -2.12 7.61
C ASN A 137 6.32 -3.63 7.82
N ARG A 138 6.76 -4.36 6.80
CA ARG A 138 7.22 -5.75 6.96
C ARG A 138 8.33 -5.84 8.00
N ASP A 139 9.34 -4.99 7.88
CA ASP A 139 10.49 -5.03 8.79
C ASP A 139 10.05 -4.73 10.24
N GLU A 140 9.15 -3.76 10.44
CA GLU A 140 8.56 -3.49 11.77
C GLU A 140 7.77 -4.68 12.34
N ILE A 141 6.98 -5.37 11.51
CA ILE A 141 6.19 -6.55 11.94
C ILE A 141 7.11 -7.73 12.29
N VAL A 142 8.19 -7.90 11.53
CA VAL A 142 9.15 -8.98 11.76
C VAL A 142 9.89 -8.79 13.07
N GLU A 143 10.25 -7.56 13.43
CA GLU A 143 10.82 -7.26 14.75
C GLU A 143 9.81 -7.54 15.88
N GLU A 144 8.54 -7.17 15.72
CA GLU A 144 7.48 -7.50 16.68
C GLU A 144 7.32 -9.02 16.85
N PHE A 145 7.36 -9.79 15.76
CA PHE A 145 7.34 -11.24 15.80
C PHE A 145 8.56 -11.86 16.48
N PHE A 146 9.73 -11.25 16.33
CA PHE A 146 10.96 -11.64 17.00
C PHE A 146 10.85 -11.40 18.52
N GLU A 147 10.40 -10.22 18.93
CA GLU A 147 10.22 -9.87 20.34
C GLU A 147 9.22 -10.79 21.06
N LEU A 148 8.15 -11.20 20.36
CA LEU A 148 7.16 -12.13 20.90
C LEU A 148 7.62 -13.59 20.92
N GLY A 149 8.76 -13.93 20.29
CA GLY A 149 9.21 -15.31 20.16
C GLY A 149 8.22 -16.19 19.38
N LEU A 150 7.43 -15.60 18.47
CA LEU A 150 6.36 -16.30 17.77
C LEU A 150 6.90 -17.34 16.77
N PHE A 151 8.06 -17.04 16.18
CA PHE A 151 8.73 -17.87 15.18
C PHE A 151 10.13 -18.24 15.65
N LYS A 152 10.57 -19.46 15.31
CA LYS A 152 11.94 -19.89 15.60
C LYS A 152 12.99 -19.00 14.93
N ASN A 153 12.66 -18.49 13.75
CA ASN A 153 13.46 -17.49 13.03
C ASN A 153 12.49 -16.48 12.37
N ALA A 154 12.13 -15.44 13.11
CA ALA A 154 11.22 -14.40 12.61
C ALA A 154 11.81 -13.68 11.39
N HIS A 155 13.12 -13.42 11.36
CA HIS A 155 13.79 -12.74 10.24
C HIS A 155 13.70 -13.51 8.91
N ALA A 156 13.51 -14.82 8.94
CA ALA A 156 13.24 -15.60 7.72
C ALA A 156 11.95 -15.15 7.00
N ILE A 157 10.99 -14.56 7.70
CA ILE A 157 9.76 -14.02 7.11
C ILE A 157 10.07 -12.88 6.15
N SER A 158 11.08 -12.05 6.44
CA SER A 158 11.48 -10.96 5.54
C SER A 158 11.90 -11.49 4.18
N ASP A 159 12.71 -12.57 4.15
CA ASP A 159 13.17 -13.21 2.92
C ASP A 159 12.03 -13.90 2.17
N LEU A 160 11.17 -14.63 2.90
CA LEU A 160 10.04 -15.36 2.32
C LEU A 160 8.96 -14.42 1.76
N VAL A 161 8.71 -13.30 2.42
CA VAL A 161 7.78 -12.27 1.92
C VAL A 161 8.43 -11.50 0.77
N GLY A 162 9.72 -11.16 0.90
CA GLY A 162 10.48 -10.42 -0.09
C GLY A 162 9.79 -9.08 -0.44
N ASN A 163 9.76 -8.77 -1.73
CA ASN A 163 9.06 -7.60 -2.28
C ASN A 163 7.72 -7.97 -2.96
N LYS A 164 7.19 -9.18 -2.69
CA LYS A 164 5.95 -9.67 -3.27
C LYS A 164 4.78 -8.94 -2.61
N ILE A 165 4.21 -7.99 -3.33
CA ILE A 165 3.09 -7.14 -2.87
C ILE A 165 1.94 -7.93 -2.20
N PRO A 166 1.45 -9.07 -2.74
CA PRO A 166 0.39 -9.84 -2.08
C PRO A 166 0.79 -10.32 -0.67
N ARG A 167 2.03 -10.78 -0.49
CA ARG A 167 2.53 -11.24 0.82
C ARG A 167 2.77 -10.08 1.79
N LEU A 168 3.30 -8.96 1.30
CA LEU A 168 3.45 -7.73 2.09
C LEU A 168 2.11 -7.26 2.66
N ARG A 169 1.05 -7.31 1.85
CA ARG A 169 -0.32 -6.97 2.29
C ARG A 169 -0.87 -7.94 3.30
N LYS A 170 -0.72 -9.25 3.06
CA LYS A 170 -1.14 -10.29 3.99
C LYS A 170 -0.49 -10.10 5.37
N LEU A 171 0.80 -9.78 5.39
CA LEU A 171 1.54 -9.50 6.61
C LEU A 171 0.99 -8.25 7.35
N SER A 172 0.72 -7.17 6.62
CA SER A 172 0.06 -5.98 7.18
C SER A 172 -1.32 -6.29 7.77
N GLN A 173 -2.12 -7.14 7.10
CA GLN A 173 -3.42 -7.58 7.61
C GLN A 173 -3.28 -8.38 8.91
N VAL A 174 -2.30 -9.28 9.00
CA VAL A 174 -1.99 -10.02 10.25
C VAL A 174 -1.69 -9.04 11.39
N LYS A 175 -0.87 -8.00 11.16
CA LYS A 175 -0.59 -6.94 12.14
C LYS A 175 -1.87 -6.23 12.59
N LYS A 176 -2.70 -5.79 11.64
CA LYS A 176 -3.97 -5.07 11.89
C LYS A 176 -4.96 -5.95 12.68
N ALA A 177 -5.04 -7.23 12.35
CA ALA A 177 -5.93 -8.18 13.01
C ALA A 177 -5.48 -8.53 14.43
N GLY A 178 -4.16 -8.64 14.65
CA GLY A 178 -3.56 -8.77 15.98
C GLY A 178 -3.85 -10.08 16.73
N TYR A 179 -4.50 -11.08 16.12
CA TYR A 179 -4.86 -12.35 16.78
C TYR A 179 -3.65 -13.10 17.35
N TYR A 180 -2.50 -13.00 16.71
CA TYR A 180 -1.25 -13.64 17.17
C TYR A 180 -0.75 -13.11 18.52
N LYS A 181 -1.29 -12.00 19.03
CA LYS A 181 -0.98 -11.47 20.36
C LYS A 181 -1.75 -12.16 21.48
N ASP A 182 -2.79 -12.91 21.15
CA ASP A 182 -3.59 -13.68 22.11
C ASP A 182 -3.03 -15.11 22.23
N SER A 183 -2.52 -15.45 23.42
CA SER A 183 -1.99 -16.79 23.70
C SER A 183 -3.05 -17.88 23.50
N ASN A 184 -4.32 -17.61 23.84
CA ASN A 184 -5.40 -18.59 23.64
C ASN A 184 -5.65 -18.85 22.16
N PHE A 185 -5.51 -17.82 21.33
CA PHE A 185 -5.63 -17.98 19.88
C PHE A 185 -4.50 -18.86 19.34
N LEU A 186 -3.26 -18.64 19.76
CA LEU A 186 -2.11 -19.44 19.32
C LEU A 186 -2.19 -20.89 19.78
N GLU A 187 -2.61 -21.15 21.02
CA GLU A 187 -2.82 -22.51 21.53
C GLU A 187 -3.91 -23.24 20.73
N ASN A 188 -5.04 -22.58 20.46
CA ASN A 188 -6.10 -23.15 19.64
C ASN A 188 -5.66 -23.37 18.20
N LEU A 189 -4.91 -22.43 17.62
CA LEU A 189 -4.35 -22.56 16.27
C LEU A 189 -3.46 -23.80 16.17
N LYS A 190 -2.60 -24.04 17.15
CA LYS A 190 -1.75 -25.23 17.18
C LYS A 190 -2.57 -26.50 17.23
N ARG A 191 -3.52 -26.59 18.17
CA ARG A 191 -4.38 -27.77 18.36
C ARG A 191 -5.19 -28.07 17.09
N VAL A 192 -5.91 -27.09 16.57
CA VAL A 192 -6.75 -27.27 15.38
C VAL A 192 -5.90 -27.52 14.13
N GLY A 193 -4.77 -26.84 13.99
CA GLY A 193 -3.86 -27.05 12.86
C GLY A 193 -3.26 -28.45 12.80
N GLU A 194 -3.02 -29.08 13.95
CA GLU A 194 -2.60 -30.49 14.06
C GLU A 194 -3.76 -31.46 13.75
N GLU A 195 -4.96 -31.22 14.30
CA GLU A 195 -6.17 -32.02 14.06
C GLU A 195 -6.55 -32.03 12.57
N GLU A 196 -6.55 -30.86 11.93
CA GLU A 196 -6.98 -30.64 10.55
C GLU A 196 -5.83 -30.76 9.53
N LYS A 197 -4.61 -31.05 9.99
CA LYS A 197 -3.40 -31.24 9.15
C LYS A 197 -3.12 -30.08 8.19
N TRP A 198 -3.20 -28.85 8.68
CA TRP A 198 -3.03 -27.64 7.86
C TRP A 198 -1.60 -27.39 7.34
N GLY A 199 -0.65 -28.29 7.59
CA GLY A 199 0.72 -28.18 7.08
C GLY A 199 1.59 -27.14 7.80
N ILE A 200 1.10 -26.56 8.89
CA ILE A 200 1.90 -25.73 9.80
C ILE A 200 2.84 -26.61 10.63
N ARG A 201 4.02 -26.07 10.95
CA ARG A 201 5.07 -26.80 11.68
C ARG A 201 5.51 -25.97 12.86
N TYR A 202 5.82 -26.65 13.96
CA TYR A 202 6.28 -26.03 15.20
C TYR A 202 7.66 -26.55 15.60
N SER A 203 8.45 -25.71 16.26
CA SER A 203 9.69 -26.10 16.91
C SER A 203 9.39 -26.96 18.15
N PRO A 204 10.37 -27.69 18.69
CA PRO A 204 10.20 -28.39 19.97
C PRO A 204 9.79 -27.47 21.13
N ASN A 205 10.12 -26.18 21.02
CA ASN A 205 9.79 -25.15 22.02
C ASN A 205 8.42 -24.48 21.77
N GLY A 206 7.70 -24.88 20.73
CA GLY A 206 6.36 -24.37 20.42
C GLY A 206 6.31 -23.17 19.47
N GLU A 207 7.45 -22.74 18.92
CA GLU A 207 7.52 -21.60 17.99
C GLU A 207 7.14 -22.03 16.56
N LEU A 208 6.56 -21.15 15.75
CA LEU A 208 6.22 -21.44 14.36
C LEU A 208 7.48 -21.60 13.49
N LEU A 209 7.44 -22.60 12.59
CA LEU A 209 8.46 -22.84 11.56
C LEU A 209 7.90 -22.48 10.18
N VAL A 210 8.52 -21.48 9.56
CA VAL A 210 8.16 -20.99 8.22
C VAL A 210 9.16 -21.43 7.16
N THR A 211 8.63 -21.69 5.98
CA THR A 211 9.32 -22.10 4.75
C THR A 211 8.57 -21.51 3.56
N GLU A 212 9.17 -21.51 2.37
CA GLU A 212 8.50 -21.00 1.17
C GLU A 212 7.18 -21.75 0.86
N ASP A 213 7.10 -23.03 1.22
CA ASP A 213 5.92 -23.87 0.96
C ASP A 213 4.74 -23.57 1.88
N ASN A 214 4.97 -23.01 3.08
CA ASN A 214 3.92 -22.86 4.10
C ASN A 214 3.68 -21.42 4.55
N ILE A 215 4.49 -20.45 4.12
CA ILE A 215 4.37 -19.05 4.55
C ILE A 215 2.99 -18.46 4.27
N ASP A 216 2.41 -18.74 3.10
CA ASP A 216 1.10 -18.21 2.72
C ASP A 216 -0.02 -18.79 3.62
N THR A 217 0.07 -20.08 3.96
CA THR A 217 -0.87 -20.72 4.90
C THR A 217 -0.72 -20.15 6.30
N VAL A 218 0.52 -19.99 6.78
CA VAL A 218 0.77 -19.42 8.11
C VAL A 218 0.20 -18.02 8.23
N LEU A 219 0.43 -17.14 7.25
CA LEU A 219 -0.10 -15.78 7.26
C LEU A 219 -1.64 -15.77 7.20
N ARG A 220 -2.27 -16.64 6.38
CA ARG A 220 -3.75 -16.79 6.36
C ARG A 220 -4.31 -17.18 7.73
N LEU A 221 -3.66 -18.15 8.38
CA LEU A 221 -4.12 -18.64 9.67
C LEU A 221 -3.93 -17.62 10.79
N LEU A 222 -2.79 -16.91 10.82
CA LEU A 222 -2.57 -15.82 11.78
C LEU A 222 -3.52 -14.64 11.56
N ASN A 223 -4.00 -14.45 10.33
CA ASN A 223 -5.04 -13.46 10.05
C ASN A 223 -6.44 -13.96 10.43
N ASN A 224 -6.63 -15.25 10.74
CA ASN A 224 -7.92 -15.92 10.92
C ASN A 224 -8.81 -15.87 9.65
N ASP A 225 -8.23 -16.25 8.50
CA ASP A 225 -8.91 -16.26 7.20
C ASP A 225 -9.54 -17.61 6.83
N ARG A 226 -9.28 -18.67 7.60
CA ARG A 226 -9.85 -19.99 7.36
C ARG A 226 -11.12 -20.16 8.18
N LEU A 227 -12.26 -20.25 7.49
CA LEU A 227 -13.58 -20.31 8.11
C LEU A 227 -14.30 -21.60 7.74
N THR A 228 -15.08 -22.12 8.68
CA THR A 228 -15.96 -23.29 8.45
C THR A 228 -17.42 -22.83 8.41
N SER A 229 -18.12 -23.20 7.34
CA SER A 229 -19.55 -22.94 7.19
C SER A 229 -20.37 -23.75 8.20
N LYS A 230 -21.27 -23.07 8.92
CA LYS A 230 -22.20 -23.73 9.85
C LYS A 230 -23.30 -24.54 9.14
N ILE A 231 -23.50 -24.33 7.84
CA ILE A 231 -24.61 -24.95 7.08
C ILE A 231 -24.19 -26.33 6.57
N ASN A 232 -23.00 -26.42 5.97
CA ASN A 232 -22.52 -27.63 5.30
C ASN A 232 -21.16 -28.12 5.81
N ALA A 233 -20.59 -27.49 6.84
CA ALA A 233 -19.27 -27.81 7.39
C ALA A 233 -18.11 -27.73 6.38
N GLU A 234 -18.29 -27.03 5.25
CA GLU A 234 -17.21 -26.78 4.29
C GLU A 234 -16.25 -25.70 4.80
N ASN A 235 -14.98 -25.84 4.43
CA ASN A 235 -13.91 -24.93 4.81
C ASN A 235 -13.57 -24.00 3.65
N PHE A 236 -13.39 -22.72 3.97
CA PHE A 236 -13.07 -21.66 3.01
C PHE A 236 -11.88 -20.87 3.52
N ASP A 237 -10.94 -20.59 2.62
CA ASP A 237 -10.00 -19.49 2.83
C ASP A 237 -10.65 -18.25 2.21
N VAL A 238 -10.95 -17.26 3.05
CA VAL A 238 -11.55 -16.00 2.61
C VAL A 238 -10.51 -14.90 2.62
N ASP A 239 -10.60 -13.98 1.65
CA ASP A 239 -9.74 -12.80 1.62
C ASP A 239 -10.38 -11.61 2.36
N VAL A 240 -11.72 -11.57 2.41
CA VAL A 240 -12.53 -10.56 3.13
C VAL A 240 -13.37 -11.24 4.19
N LYS A 241 -13.39 -10.69 5.41
CA LYS A 241 -14.30 -11.14 6.47
C LYS A 241 -14.92 -9.97 7.22
N HIS A 242 -16.21 -10.10 7.52
CA HIS A 242 -16.94 -9.17 8.37
C HIS A 242 -17.33 -9.89 9.66
N LYS A 243 -16.92 -9.35 10.81
CA LYS A 243 -17.44 -9.82 12.09
C LYS A 243 -18.92 -9.41 12.18
N LEU A 244 -19.76 -10.38 12.51
CA LEU A 244 -21.18 -10.17 12.83
C LEU A 244 -21.34 -9.70 14.27
#